data_AF-A0A7S3YEH0-F1
#
_entry.id   AF-A0A7S3YEH0-F1
#
_cell.length_a   1.000
_cell.length_b   1.000
_cell.length_c   1.000
_cell.angle_alpha   90.00
_cell.angle_beta   90.00
_cell.angle_gamma   90.00
#
_symmetry.space_group_name_H-M   'P 1'
#
loop_
_entity.id
_entity.type
_entity.pdbx_description
1 polymer ?
#
loop_
_entity_poly.entity_id
_entity_poly.type
_entity_poly.pdbx_seq_one_letter_code
_entity_poly.pdbx_strand_id
1 'polypeptide(L)'
;MVPISALQAKAILKYRDETKLRGAVRDQERREALSAGDERWGAAASGEAAQDFAEKSIHDPKFLDSMYAFILDDWSKDKDKEVNAWHTSLKQLEQALDTAIHSVVATRRDDSKNNINNNKNNKNNDDNNNTNYSNNRDSDSGGVFIKLSTRSPKDASLNLTKTHEHIKSNIRASSLVLGGGGEEGKASKEIVKEDLRFVNEAASSSLCVTTGAEALRLLLESDRAHSDITANQLYLEGDENFNLQIAVREWCSDVDSDWEFRLFVVDGKSTALTIYNDFYYDARIVANKEAIQAQILSLWEKVRHSIDKKTKNYCIDFAVTPSLEKTFIIEVNNFLAPIAGSGLFKYNKMEDRKLLEEGPFSFRVRTAPLVALEEEIEGVGIRTLHPPLVAMMKAERLAMARKKQKQEHKATVATCQPDASSSSSCSVM
;
A
#
# COMPACT_ATOMS: atom_id res chain seq x y z
N MET A 1 -14.07 15.23 8.49
CA MET A 1 -14.34 13.90 9.10
C MET A 1 -15.71 13.44 8.64
N VAL A 2 -15.90 12.15 8.38
CA VAL A 2 -17.21 11.55 8.06
C VAL A 2 -17.57 10.58 9.18
N PRO A 3 -18.69 10.78 9.92
CA PRO A 3 -19.09 9.86 10.97
C PRO A 3 -19.55 8.53 10.38
N ILE A 4 -19.29 7.43 11.09
CA ILE A 4 -19.83 6.10 10.75
C ILE A 4 -20.97 5.80 11.73
N SER A 5 -22.14 5.44 11.22
CA SER A 5 -23.26 5.00 12.07
C SER A 5 -23.08 3.55 12.54
N ALA A 6 -23.74 3.15 13.62
CA ALA A 6 -23.72 1.77 14.09
C ALA A 6 -24.21 0.77 13.02
N LEU A 7 -25.18 1.17 12.19
CA LEU A 7 -25.67 0.34 11.07
C LEU A 7 -24.61 0.20 9.97
N GLN A 8 -23.91 1.29 9.62
CA GLN A 8 -22.80 1.26 8.66
C GLN A 8 -21.65 0.40 9.15
N ALA A 9 -21.29 0.53 10.42
CA ALA A 9 -20.28 -0.31 11.07
C ALA A 9 -20.66 -1.80 10.99
N LYS A 10 -21.89 -2.15 11.36
CA LYS A 10 -22.42 -3.52 11.22
C LYS A 10 -22.39 -4.00 9.78
N ALA A 11 -22.77 -3.15 8.82
CA ALA A 11 -22.75 -3.48 7.40
C ALA A 11 -21.34 -3.76 6.89
N ILE A 12 -20.34 -2.95 7.27
CA ILE A 12 -18.92 -3.16 6.92
C ILE A 12 -18.44 -4.53 7.41
N LEU A 13 -18.69 -4.86 8.68
CA LEU A 13 -18.28 -6.14 9.25
C LEU A 13 -18.94 -7.32 8.53
N LYS A 14 -20.27 -7.26 8.37
CA LYS A 14 -21.04 -8.34 7.78
C LYS A 14 -20.69 -8.59 6.32
N TYR A 15 -20.55 -7.53 5.56
CA TYR A 15 -20.16 -7.61 4.16
C TYR A 15 -18.80 -8.29 4.00
N ARG A 16 -17.85 -7.97 4.88
CA ARG A 16 -16.52 -8.54 4.86
C ARG A 16 -16.49 -10.02 5.29
N ASP A 17 -17.19 -10.35 6.37
CA ASP A 17 -17.29 -11.74 6.83
C ASP A 17 -17.87 -12.64 5.73
N GLU A 18 -18.94 -12.19 5.08
CA GLU A 18 -19.59 -12.93 3.99
C GLU A 18 -18.66 -13.11 2.79
N THR A 19 -17.93 -12.07 2.40
CA THR A 19 -17.07 -12.11 1.21
C THR A 19 -15.85 -12.99 1.44
N LYS A 20 -15.26 -12.95 2.64
CA LYS A 20 -14.20 -13.89 3.04
C LYS A 20 -14.70 -15.33 3.10
N LEU A 21 -15.85 -15.56 3.73
CA LEU A 21 -16.43 -16.90 3.84
C LEU A 21 -16.70 -17.50 2.46
N ARG A 22 -17.33 -16.74 1.57
CA ARG A 22 -17.67 -17.22 0.24
C ARG A 22 -16.44 -17.38 -0.67
N GLY A 23 -15.44 -16.51 -0.52
CA GLY A 23 -14.14 -16.70 -1.15
C GLY A 23 -13.49 -18.04 -0.74
N ALA A 24 -13.50 -18.33 0.57
CA ALA A 24 -12.97 -19.58 1.10
C ALA A 24 -13.73 -20.82 0.61
N VAL A 25 -15.07 -20.74 0.52
CA VAL A 25 -15.92 -21.82 -0.04
C VAL A 25 -15.56 -22.06 -1.51
N ARG A 26 -15.50 -21.03 -2.34
CA ARG A 26 -15.11 -21.15 -3.76
C ARG A 26 -13.70 -21.74 -3.93
N ASP A 27 -12.76 -21.33 -3.08
CA ASP A 27 -11.40 -21.88 -3.09
C ASP A 27 -11.34 -23.35 -2.66
N GLN A 28 -12.24 -23.78 -1.77
CA GLN A 28 -12.39 -25.18 -1.39
C GLN A 28 -13.00 -26.01 -2.52
N GLU A 29 -14.12 -25.55 -3.11
CA GLU A 29 -14.77 -26.19 -4.26
C GLU A 29 -13.81 -26.36 -5.43
N ARG A 30 -12.99 -25.32 -5.70
CA ARG A 30 -11.95 -25.36 -6.72
C ARG A 30 -10.89 -26.43 -6.42
N ARG A 31 -10.43 -26.53 -5.17
CA ARG A 31 -9.44 -27.55 -4.77
C ARG A 31 -9.99 -28.96 -4.89
N GLU A 32 -11.25 -29.16 -4.51
CA GLU A 32 -11.95 -30.45 -4.64
C GLU A 32 -12.13 -30.83 -6.11
N ALA A 33 -12.55 -29.88 -6.96
CA ALA A 33 -12.69 -30.11 -8.39
C ALA A 33 -11.36 -30.46 -9.08
N LEU A 34 -10.28 -29.76 -8.74
CA LEU A 34 -8.94 -30.08 -9.24
C LEU A 34 -8.47 -31.47 -8.77
N SER A 35 -8.77 -31.84 -7.52
CA SER A 35 -8.43 -33.16 -6.98
C SER A 35 -9.25 -34.29 -7.61
N ALA A 36 -10.48 -33.98 -8.05
CA ALA A 36 -11.35 -34.89 -8.79
C ALA A 36 -11.01 -35.01 -10.28
N GLY A 37 -10.00 -34.27 -10.77
CA GLY A 37 -9.63 -34.26 -12.18
C GLY A 37 -10.62 -33.51 -13.08
N ASP A 38 -11.44 -32.60 -12.54
CA ASP A 38 -12.35 -31.79 -13.36
C ASP A 38 -11.55 -30.75 -14.16
N GLU A 39 -11.25 -31.08 -15.42
CA GLU A 39 -10.49 -30.25 -16.35
C GLU A 39 -11.14 -28.88 -16.60
N ARG A 40 -12.45 -28.70 -16.32
CA ARG A 40 -13.11 -27.39 -16.44
C ARG A 40 -12.47 -26.34 -15.53
N TRP A 41 -11.99 -26.77 -14.35
CA TRP A 41 -11.27 -25.90 -13.42
C TRP A 41 -9.78 -25.78 -13.74
N GLY A 42 -9.19 -26.76 -14.43
CA GLY A 42 -7.82 -26.72 -14.94
C GLY A 42 -7.63 -25.64 -16.01
N ALA A 43 -8.60 -25.49 -16.93
CA ALA A 43 -8.57 -24.41 -17.92
C ALA A 43 -8.88 -23.03 -17.30
N ALA A 44 -9.86 -22.92 -16.40
CA ALA A 44 -10.13 -21.68 -15.67
C ALA A 44 -8.98 -21.24 -14.74
N ALA A 45 -8.17 -22.19 -14.24
CA ALA A 45 -6.95 -21.92 -13.47
C ALA A 45 -5.82 -21.30 -14.29
N SER A 46 -5.93 -21.28 -15.63
CA SER A 46 -4.94 -20.65 -16.51
C SER A 46 -5.05 -19.12 -16.61
N GLY A 47 -5.93 -18.50 -15.82
CA GLY A 47 -5.86 -17.07 -15.49
C GLY A 47 -7.18 -16.31 -15.71
N GLU A 48 -7.87 -16.55 -16.81
CA GLU A 48 -8.88 -15.60 -17.31
C GLU A 48 -10.18 -15.52 -16.48
N ALA A 49 -10.79 -16.63 -16.06
CA ALA A 49 -12.12 -16.58 -15.42
C ALA A 49 -12.10 -16.12 -13.95
N ALA A 50 -11.03 -16.42 -13.21
CA ALA A 50 -10.83 -15.91 -11.85
C ALA A 50 -10.30 -14.47 -11.87
N GLN A 51 -9.56 -14.08 -12.91
CA GLN A 51 -9.28 -12.69 -13.21
C GLN A 51 -10.57 -11.94 -13.49
N ASP A 52 -11.49 -12.43 -14.31
CA ASP A 52 -12.66 -11.65 -14.77
C ASP A 52 -13.56 -11.10 -13.63
N PHE A 53 -13.68 -11.83 -12.50
CA PHE A 53 -14.41 -11.33 -11.32
C PHE A 53 -13.55 -10.40 -10.44
N ALA A 54 -12.22 -10.61 -10.37
CA ALA A 54 -11.27 -9.76 -9.66
C ALA A 54 -10.81 -8.52 -10.47
N GLU A 55 -11.00 -8.54 -11.79
CA GLU A 55 -10.63 -7.53 -12.79
C GLU A 55 -11.76 -6.53 -13.03
N LYS A 56 -12.95 -6.74 -12.43
CA LYS A 56 -13.91 -5.65 -12.27
C LYS A 56 -13.20 -4.50 -11.56
N SER A 57 -12.91 -3.49 -12.37
CA SER A 57 -12.03 -2.35 -12.12
C SER A 57 -12.21 -1.78 -10.71
N ILE A 58 -11.15 -1.24 -10.13
CA ILE A 58 -11.27 -0.46 -8.88
C ILE A 58 -12.13 0.78 -9.05
N HIS A 59 -12.26 1.24 -10.30
CA HIS A 59 -13.20 2.26 -10.68
C HIS A 59 -14.57 1.69 -11.04
N ASP A 60 -14.88 0.42 -10.72
CA ASP A 60 -16.22 -0.12 -10.94
C ASP A 60 -17.19 0.64 -10.02
N PRO A 61 -17.99 1.58 -10.57
CA PRO A 61 -18.92 2.34 -9.76
C PRO A 61 -20.04 1.42 -9.22
N LYS A 62 -20.12 0.19 -9.72
CA LYS A 62 -21.07 -0.84 -9.32
C LYS A 62 -20.44 -1.86 -8.38
N PHE A 63 -19.27 -1.60 -7.79
CA PHE A 63 -18.63 -2.53 -6.85
C PHE A 63 -19.60 -3.00 -5.74
N LEU A 64 -20.23 -2.05 -5.04
CA LEU A 64 -21.22 -2.38 -4.00
C LEU A 64 -22.43 -3.14 -4.56
N ASP A 65 -22.87 -2.81 -5.77
CA ASP A 65 -24.06 -3.41 -6.37
C ASP A 65 -23.78 -4.84 -6.84
N SER A 66 -22.61 -5.07 -7.44
CA SER A 66 -22.11 -6.39 -7.82
C SER A 66 -21.99 -7.30 -6.60
N MET A 67 -21.52 -6.76 -5.48
CA MET A 67 -21.35 -7.54 -4.25
C MET A 67 -22.65 -7.74 -3.48
N TYR A 68 -23.55 -6.76 -3.50
CA TYR A 68 -24.91 -6.94 -2.99
C TYR A 68 -25.65 -8.03 -3.76
N ALA A 69 -25.58 -8.02 -5.09
CA ALA A 69 -26.13 -9.09 -5.92
C ALA A 69 -25.50 -10.46 -5.57
N PHE A 70 -24.18 -10.49 -5.35
CA PHE A 70 -23.47 -11.70 -4.93
C PHE A 70 -23.91 -12.22 -3.56
N ILE A 71 -24.17 -11.34 -2.58
CA ILE A 71 -24.66 -11.75 -1.26
C ILE A 71 -26.08 -12.30 -1.35
N LEU A 72 -26.95 -11.66 -2.15
CA LEU A 72 -28.35 -12.07 -2.29
C LEU A 72 -28.56 -13.39 -3.03
N ASP A 73 -27.71 -13.73 -3.99
CA ASP A 73 -27.89 -14.91 -4.85
C ASP A 73 -28.04 -16.23 -4.05
N ASP A 74 -27.37 -16.34 -2.90
CA ASP A 74 -27.40 -17.54 -2.05
C ASP A 74 -28.06 -17.32 -0.68
N TRP A 75 -28.73 -16.19 -0.44
CA TRP A 75 -29.35 -15.91 0.87
C TRP A 75 -30.83 -16.30 0.90
N SER A 76 -31.32 -16.70 2.08
CA SER A 76 -32.74 -16.96 2.25
C SER A 76 -33.52 -15.65 2.19
N LYS A 77 -34.72 -15.68 1.60
CA LYS A 77 -35.61 -14.50 1.45
C LYS A 77 -35.89 -13.77 2.76
N ASP A 78 -35.85 -14.48 3.88
CA ASP A 78 -36.05 -13.91 5.23
C ASP A 78 -34.95 -12.91 5.62
N LYS A 79 -33.81 -12.93 4.92
CA LYS A 79 -32.68 -12.03 5.15
C LYS A 79 -32.61 -10.85 4.20
N ASP A 80 -33.41 -10.83 3.13
CA ASP A 80 -33.42 -9.75 2.12
C ASP A 80 -33.57 -8.37 2.78
N LYS A 81 -34.48 -8.26 3.76
CA LYS A 81 -34.72 -6.99 4.47
C LYS A 81 -33.48 -6.50 5.22
N GLU A 82 -32.72 -7.40 5.84
CA GLU A 82 -31.50 -7.06 6.58
C GLU A 82 -30.38 -6.65 5.62
N VAL A 83 -30.15 -7.42 4.55
CA VAL A 83 -29.13 -7.11 3.53
C VAL A 83 -29.44 -5.81 2.80
N ASN A 84 -30.71 -5.56 2.47
CA ASN A 84 -31.15 -4.32 1.85
C ASN A 84 -30.86 -3.11 2.74
N ALA A 85 -31.07 -3.25 4.05
CA ALA A 85 -30.74 -2.20 5.00
C ALA A 85 -29.22 -1.95 5.05
N TRP A 86 -28.39 -2.99 5.00
CA TRP A 86 -26.93 -2.84 4.95
C TRP A 86 -26.48 -2.16 3.66
N HIS A 87 -26.92 -2.62 2.50
CA HIS A 87 -26.57 -2.04 1.20
C HIS A 87 -26.99 -0.56 1.11
N THR A 88 -28.22 -0.25 1.51
CA THR A 88 -28.70 1.14 1.57
C THR A 88 -27.80 2.00 2.48
N SER A 89 -27.41 1.46 3.64
CA SER A 89 -26.55 2.17 4.59
C SER A 89 -25.12 2.39 4.07
N LEU A 90 -24.56 1.42 3.34
CA LEU A 90 -23.26 1.53 2.69
C LEU A 90 -23.29 2.52 1.52
N LYS A 91 -24.38 2.57 0.72
CA LYS A 91 -24.56 3.58 -0.33
C LYS A 91 -24.62 5.01 0.22
N GLN A 92 -25.27 5.20 1.37
CA GLN A 92 -25.24 6.48 2.08
C GLN A 92 -23.82 6.85 2.54
N LEU A 93 -23.04 5.88 3.03
CA LEU A 93 -21.65 6.11 3.42
C LEU A 93 -20.77 6.45 2.21
N GLU A 94 -20.93 5.73 1.10
CA GLU A 94 -20.26 5.97 -0.18
C GLU A 94 -20.49 7.42 -0.64
N GLN A 95 -21.74 7.89 -0.65
CA GLN A 95 -22.09 9.26 -1.04
C GLN A 95 -21.52 10.32 -0.08
N ALA A 96 -21.52 10.04 1.24
CA ALA A 96 -20.93 10.93 2.23
C ALA A 96 -19.41 11.06 2.06
N LEU A 97 -18.73 9.94 1.77
CA LEU A 97 -17.31 9.93 1.44
C LEU A 97 -17.05 10.71 0.15
N ASP A 98 -17.83 10.48 -0.90
CA ASP A 98 -17.68 11.18 -2.17
C ASP A 98 -17.78 12.70 -2.00
N THR A 99 -18.77 13.16 -1.24
CA THR A 99 -18.95 14.58 -0.89
C THR A 99 -17.73 15.14 -0.16
N ALA A 100 -17.21 14.41 0.84
CA ALA A 100 -16.05 14.83 1.62
C ALA A 100 -14.77 14.89 0.77
N ILE A 101 -14.58 13.94 -0.15
CA ILE A 101 -13.45 13.89 -1.07
C ILE A 101 -13.46 15.10 -1.99
N HIS A 102 -14.58 15.37 -2.64
CA HIS A 102 -14.73 16.53 -3.51
C HIS A 102 -14.50 17.84 -2.77
N SER A 103 -14.94 17.95 -1.51
CA SER A 103 -14.70 19.14 -0.67
C SER A 103 -13.20 19.37 -0.40
N VAL A 104 -12.44 18.32 -0.06
CA VAL A 104 -10.99 18.42 0.16
C VAL A 104 -10.27 18.81 -1.13
N VAL A 105 -10.61 18.16 -2.25
CA VAL A 105 -9.99 18.41 -3.55
C VAL A 105 -10.31 19.82 -4.09
N ALA A 106 -11.53 20.31 -3.86
CA ALA A 106 -11.92 21.66 -4.25
C ALA A 106 -11.11 22.74 -3.52
N THR A 107 -10.93 22.59 -2.21
CA THR A 107 -10.17 23.53 -1.37
C THR A 107 -8.73 23.71 -1.89
N ARG A 108 -8.06 22.62 -2.28
CA ARG A 108 -6.70 22.62 -2.83
C ARG A 108 -6.57 23.47 -4.11
N ARG A 109 -7.57 23.41 -4.99
CA ARG A 109 -7.56 24.14 -6.26
C ARG A 109 -7.60 25.65 -6.04
N ASP A 110 -8.26 26.11 -4.99
CA ASP A 110 -8.36 27.53 -4.67
C ASP A 110 -7.05 28.04 -4.05
N ASP A 111 -6.40 27.27 -3.17
CA ASP A 111 -5.07 27.60 -2.62
C ASP A 111 -4.00 27.68 -3.72
N SER A 112 -4.07 26.77 -4.69
CA SER A 112 -3.12 26.72 -5.81
C SER A 112 -3.28 27.92 -6.74
N LYS A 113 -4.52 28.34 -7.03
CA LYS A 113 -4.80 29.56 -7.82
C LYS A 113 -4.31 30.83 -7.10
N ASN A 114 -4.52 30.91 -5.78
CA ASN A 114 -4.07 32.05 -4.98
C ASN A 114 -2.54 32.16 -4.96
N ASN A 115 -1.82 31.04 -4.83
CA ASN A 115 -0.36 31.02 -4.87
C ASN A 115 0.22 31.37 -6.26
N ILE A 116 -0.39 30.91 -7.35
CA ILE A 116 0.05 31.27 -8.71
C ILE A 116 -0.09 32.77 -8.97
N ASN A 117 -1.19 33.38 -8.52
CA ASN A 117 -1.42 34.82 -8.67
C ASN A 117 -0.40 35.64 -7.87
N ASN A 118 -0.03 35.20 -6.66
CA ASN A 118 1.00 35.86 -5.85
C ASN A 118 2.41 35.73 -6.47
N ASN A 119 2.75 34.57 -7.03
CA ASN A 119 4.07 34.35 -7.64
C ASN A 119 4.25 35.02 -9.00
N LYS A 120 3.19 35.24 -9.79
CA LYS A 120 3.28 36.02 -11.04
C LYS A 120 3.69 37.47 -10.79
N ASN A 121 3.44 38.01 -9.60
CA ASN A 121 3.88 39.35 -9.23
C ASN A 121 5.36 39.43 -8.79
N ASN A 122 6.01 38.28 -8.53
CA ASN A 122 7.39 38.22 -8.01
C ASN A 122 8.42 37.61 -8.97
N LYS A 123 8.01 37.02 -10.10
CA LYS A 123 8.93 36.43 -11.08
C LYS A 123 9.42 37.47 -12.08
N ASN A 124 10.45 38.22 -11.69
CA ASN A 124 11.23 39.05 -12.63
C ASN A 124 12.75 38.91 -12.49
N ASN A 125 13.27 37.99 -11.67
CA ASN A 125 14.72 37.74 -11.62
C ASN A 125 14.99 36.27 -11.25
N ASP A 126 16.05 35.74 -11.85
CA ASP A 126 16.79 34.52 -11.51
C ASP A 126 16.45 33.25 -12.29
N ASP A 127 17.24 33.05 -13.36
CA ASP A 127 17.39 31.82 -14.12
C ASP A 127 18.57 30.97 -13.62
N ASN A 128 18.37 29.66 -13.77
CA ASN A 128 19.34 28.58 -14.00
C ASN A 128 19.81 27.67 -12.84
N ASN A 129 19.61 26.38 -13.12
CA ASN A 129 20.28 25.16 -12.67
C ASN A 129 19.79 24.48 -11.38
N ASN A 130 18.85 23.52 -11.52
CA ASN A 130 19.00 22.25 -10.81
C ASN A 130 18.23 21.06 -11.46
N THR A 131 18.80 19.87 -11.29
CA THR A 131 18.68 18.67 -12.14
C THR A 131 17.62 17.62 -11.75
N ASN A 132 16.88 17.12 -12.77
CA ASN A 132 16.53 15.72 -13.10
C ASN A 132 15.88 14.73 -12.09
N TYR A 133 15.21 15.16 -11.02
CA TYR A 133 14.30 14.28 -10.25
C TYR A 133 12.80 14.45 -10.56
N SER A 134 12.44 15.20 -11.61
CA SER A 134 11.08 15.72 -11.82
C SER A 134 10.15 14.94 -12.77
N ASN A 135 10.61 13.94 -13.51
CA ASN A 135 9.93 13.58 -14.77
C ASN A 135 8.80 12.52 -14.66
N ASN A 136 8.11 12.39 -13.53
CA ASN A 136 6.88 11.58 -13.49
C ASN A 136 5.83 12.01 -12.44
N ARG A 137 5.89 13.27 -11.96
CA ARG A 137 4.88 13.81 -11.03
C ARG A 137 3.65 14.42 -11.74
N ASP A 138 3.44 14.09 -13.02
CA ASP A 138 2.37 14.67 -13.85
C ASP A 138 0.96 14.12 -13.56
N SER A 139 0.80 13.17 -12.64
CA SER A 139 -0.51 12.83 -12.12
C SER A 139 -0.76 13.56 -10.79
N ASP A 140 -0.78 14.89 -10.82
CA ASP A 140 -1.31 15.71 -9.72
C ASP A 140 -2.85 15.64 -9.70
N SER A 141 -3.39 14.42 -9.85
CA SER A 141 -4.79 14.13 -10.14
C SER A 141 -5.73 14.38 -8.96
N GLY A 142 -5.28 15.14 -7.95
CA GLY A 142 -6.11 15.62 -6.84
C GLY A 142 -6.88 14.50 -6.15
N GLY A 143 -6.17 13.61 -5.46
CA GLY A 143 -6.78 12.57 -4.64
C GLY A 143 -6.75 12.89 -3.15
N VAL A 144 -7.26 11.94 -2.37
CA VAL A 144 -7.23 11.96 -0.91
C VAL A 144 -6.65 10.67 -0.36
N PHE A 145 -6.25 10.70 0.90
CA PHE A 145 -6.03 9.54 1.74
C PHE A 145 -7.17 9.43 2.75
N ILE A 146 -7.69 8.22 2.96
CA ILE A 146 -8.71 7.95 3.98
C ILE A 146 -8.18 7.04 5.09
N LYS A 147 -8.67 7.25 6.31
CA LYS A 147 -8.41 6.36 7.45
C LYS A 147 -9.55 6.40 8.46
N LEU A 148 -9.69 5.35 9.27
CA LEU A 148 -10.48 5.47 10.49
C LEU A 148 -9.78 6.42 11.47
N SER A 149 -10.52 6.96 12.44
CA SER A 149 -9.99 7.80 13.51
C SER A 149 -8.88 7.11 14.31
N THR A 150 -8.86 5.78 14.29
CA THR A 150 -7.92 4.91 14.99
C THR A 150 -6.74 4.44 14.14
N ARG A 151 -6.96 3.99 12.90
CA ARG A 151 -5.89 3.50 12.02
C ARG A 151 -6.21 3.58 10.53
N SER A 152 -5.15 3.52 9.73
CA SER A 152 -5.21 3.54 8.27
C SER A 152 -5.40 2.14 7.67
N PRO A 153 -6.18 1.99 6.57
CA PRO A 153 -6.41 0.71 5.89
C PRO A 153 -5.24 0.29 4.97
N LYS A 154 -3.99 0.46 5.43
CA LYS A 154 -2.77 0.24 4.60
C LYS A 154 -2.69 -1.19 4.06
N ASP A 155 -3.23 -2.17 4.77
CA ASP A 155 -3.25 -3.59 4.41
C ASP A 155 -4.18 -3.90 3.23
N ALA A 156 -5.25 -3.13 3.02
CA ALA A 156 -6.15 -3.31 1.87
C ALA A 156 -5.45 -3.04 0.54
N SER A 157 -4.41 -2.19 0.53
CA SER A 157 -3.68 -1.80 -0.69
C SER A 157 -3.21 -2.99 -1.51
N LEU A 158 -2.71 -4.04 -0.86
CA LEU A 158 -2.17 -5.23 -1.53
C LEU A 158 -3.26 -6.13 -2.11
N ASN A 159 -4.53 -5.95 -1.73
CA ASN A 159 -5.65 -6.70 -2.27
C ASN A 159 -6.29 -6.01 -3.49
N LEU A 160 -5.81 -4.81 -3.83
CA LEU A 160 -6.36 -4.01 -4.93
C LEU A 160 -5.73 -4.40 -6.27
N THR A 161 -6.57 -4.68 -7.26
CA THR A 161 -6.19 -4.91 -8.67
C THR A 161 -5.25 -3.84 -9.24
N LYS A 162 -5.45 -2.55 -8.92
CA LYS A 162 -4.58 -1.44 -9.38
C LYS A 162 -3.16 -1.56 -8.84
N THR A 163 -3.02 -2.07 -7.62
CA THR A 163 -1.70 -2.33 -7.02
C THR A 163 -1.01 -3.43 -7.80
N HIS A 164 -1.70 -4.54 -8.07
CA HIS A 164 -1.16 -5.63 -8.88
C HIS A 164 -0.78 -5.18 -10.28
N GLU A 165 -1.65 -4.46 -10.99
CA GLU A 165 -1.36 -3.97 -12.34
C GLU A 165 -0.22 -2.96 -12.36
N HIS A 166 -0.11 -2.08 -11.35
CA HIS A 166 1.03 -1.18 -11.22
C HIS A 166 2.34 -1.95 -11.02
N ILE A 167 2.35 -2.97 -10.15
CA ILE A 167 3.52 -3.84 -9.94
C ILE A 167 3.90 -4.56 -11.25
N LYS A 168 2.93 -5.18 -11.93
CA LYS A 168 3.17 -5.87 -13.22
C LYS A 168 3.72 -4.91 -14.27
N SER A 169 3.15 -3.71 -14.38
CA SER A 169 3.60 -2.67 -15.31
C SER A 169 5.06 -2.27 -15.05
N ASN A 170 5.41 -2.01 -13.78
CA ASN A 170 6.77 -1.64 -13.38
C ASN A 170 7.77 -2.78 -13.62
N ILE A 171 7.37 -4.03 -13.34
CA ILE A 171 8.17 -5.21 -13.69
C ILE A 171 8.41 -5.25 -15.20
N ARG A 172 7.37 -5.15 -16.03
CA ARG A 172 7.46 -5.19 -17.50
C ARG A 172 8.33 -4.08 -18.08
N ALA A 173 8.39 -2.92 -17.41
CA ALA A 173 9.25 -1.79 -17.76
C ALA A 173 10.71 -1.93 -17.27
N SER A 174 10.98 -2.86 -16.36
CA SER A 174 12.32 -3.08 -15.82
C SER A 174 13.27 -3.71 -16.84
N SER A 175 14.55 -3.36 -16.74
CA SER A 175 15.63 -4.01 -17.49
C SER A 175 16.13 -5.29 -16.83
N LEU A 176 15.81 -5.52 -15.55
CA LEU A 176 16.21 -6.70 -14.81
C LEU A 176 15.31 -7.88 -15.17
N VAL A 177 15.94 -9.01 -15.51
CA VAL A 177 15.26 -10.28 -15.80
C VAL A 177 15.82 -11.36 -14.89
N LEU A 178 15.02 -12.37 -14.57
CA LEU A 178 15.54 -13.55 -13.86
C LEU A 178 16.60 -14.24 -14.73
N GLY A 179 17.73 -14.60 -14.11
CA GLY A 179 18.85 -15.24 -14.79
C GLY A 179 18.44 -16.58 -15.40
N GLY A 180 18.83 -16.81 -16.66
CA GLY A 180 18.54 -18.05 -17.39
C GLY A 180 19.61 -19.14 -17.28
N GLY A 181 20.51 -19.07 -16.29
CA GLY A 181 21.64 -20.00 -16.16
C GLY A 181 21.59 -20.81 -14.87
N GLY A 182 21.44 -22.14 -15.00
CA GLY A 182 21.83 -23.17 -14.02
C GLY A 182 21.07 -23.25 -12.68
N GLU A 183 20.88 -22.13 -12.00
CA GLU A 183 20.01 -21.99 -10.82
C GLU A 183 18.70 -21.31 -11.23
N GLU A 184 17.91 -22.00 -12.07
CA GLU A 184 16.69 -21.45 -12.65
C GLU A 184 15.74 -20.89 -11.58
N GLY A 185 15.59 -19.56 -11.56
CA GLY A 185 14.49 -18.88 -10.89
C GLY A 185 14.76 -18.29 -9.51
N LYS A 186 16.01 -18.17 -9.05
CA LYS A 186 16.33 -17.31 -7.89
C LYS A 186 16.49 -15.84 -8.32
N ALA A 187 15.85 -14.94 -7.58
CA ALA A 187 16.00 -13.50 -7.76
C ALA A 187 17.37 -13.04 -7.24
N SER A 188 18.05 -12.15 -7.99
CA SER A 188 19.25 -11.48 -7.48
C SER A 188 18.88 -10.45 -6.40
N LYS A 189 19.86 -9.98 -5.62
CA LYS A 189 19.63 -8.93 -4.60
C LYS A 189 19.05 -7.66 -5.20
N GLU A 190 19.46 -7.32 -6.42
CA GLU A 190 18.99 -6.16 -7.18
C GLU A 190 17.53 -6.32 -7.58
N ILE A 191 17.13 -7.52 -8.04
CA ILE A 191 15.73 -7.84 -8.34
C ILE A 191 14.89 -7.73 -7.07
N VAL A 192 15.33 -8.33 -5.96
CA VAL A 192 14.64 -8.26 -4.66
C VAL A 192 14.43 -6.81 -4.22
N LYS A 193 15.48 -5.99 -4.31
CA LYS A 193 15.42 -4.56 -3.96
C LYS A 193 14.45 -3.79 -4.86
N GLU A 194 14.50 -4.02 -6.16
CA GLU A 194 13.62 -3.35 -7.12
C GLU A 194 12.16 -3.78 -6.94
N ASP A 195 11.92 -5.06 -6.75
CA ASP A 195 10.61 -5.66 -6.52
C ASP A 195 9.96 -5.09 -5.25
N LEU A 196 10.70 -4.98 -4.15
CA LEU A 196 10.21 -4.35 -2.92
C LEU A 196 9.84 -2.87 -3.15
N ARG A 197 10.65 -2.13 -3.91
CA ARG A 197 10.33 -0.75 -4.28
C ARG A 197 9.02 -0.69 -5.07
N PHE A 198 8.85 -1.54 -6.08
CA PHE A 198 7.61 -1.56 -6.88
C PHE A 198 6.39 -1.90 -6.04
N VAL A 199 6.50 -2.83 -5.09
CA VAL A 199 5.42 -3.15 -4.15
C VAL A 199 5.08 -1.94 -3.28
N ASN A 200 6.07 -1.27 -2.70
CA ASN A 200 5.84 -0.11 -1.83
C ASN A 200 5.21 1.07 -2.59
N GLU A 201 5.74 1.40 -3.78
CA GLU A 201 5.22 2.47 -4.63
C GLU A 201 3.77 2.18 -5.07
N ALA A 202 3.49 0.94 -5.49
CA ALA A 202 2.14 0.53 -5.89
C ALA A 202 1.17 0.53 -4.71
N ALA A 203 1.58 -0.03 -3.57
CA ALA A 203 0.76 -0.07 -2.36
C ALA A 203 0.45 1.34 -1.87
N SER A 204 1.45 2.23 -1.81
CA SER A 204 1.30 3.62 -1.41
C SER A 204 0.37 4.37 -2.37
N SER A 205 0.65 4.35 -3.68
CA SER A 205 -0.21 5.03 -4.67
C SER A 205 -1.65 4.51 -4.68
N SER A 206 -1.86 3.23 -4.35
CA SER A 206 -3.21 2.65 -4.28
C SER A 206 -4.06 3.21 -3.12
N LEU A 207 -3.43 3.78 -2.09
CA LEU A 207 -4.12 4.42 -0.97
C LEU A 207 -4.66 5.81 -1.33
N CYS A 208 -4.19 6.38 -2.44
CA CYS A 208 -4.79 7.56 -3.04
C CYS A 208 -6.12 7.18 -3.69
N VAL A 209 -7.20 7.81 -3.24
CA VAL A 209 -8.56 7.60 -3.76
C VAL A 209 -9.17 8.91 -4.22
N THR A 210 -10.04 8.83 -5.21
CA THR A 210 -10.65 9.97 -5.89
C THR A 210 -12.18 9.96 -5.83
N THR A 211 -12.78 8.84 -5.41
CA THR A 211 -14.24 8.67 -5.31
C THR A 211 -14.66 8.01 -4.00
N GLY A 212 -15.92 8.20 -3.61
CA GLY A 212 -16.50 7.53 -2.44
C GLY A 212 -16.46 6.02 -2.53
N ALA A 213 -16.64 5.45 -3.73
CA ALA A 213 -16.58 4.01 -3.99
C ALA A 213 -15.19 3.43 -3.72
N GLU A 214 -14.13 4.09 -4.20
CA GLU A 214 -12.74 3.68 -3.93
C GLU A 214 -12.40 3.73 -2.44
N ALA A 215 -12.82 4.80 -1.77
CA ALA A 215 -12.63 4.96 -0.32
C ALA A 215 -13.35 3.86 0.47
N LEU A 216 -14.60 3.57 0.12
CA LEU A 216 -15.36 2.52 0.79
C LEU A 216 -14.77 1.13 0.54
N ARG A 217 -14.30 0.85 -0.68
CA ARG A 217 -13.62 -0.41 -1.02
C ARG A 217 -12.38 -0.61 -0.15
N LEU A 218 -11.54 0.42 0.04
CA LEU A 218 -10.38 0.33 0.96
C LEU A 218 -10.77 -0.08 2.38
N LEU A 219 -11.88 0.44 2.90
CA LEU A 219 -12.36 0.09 4.25
C LEU A 219 -12.89 -1.35 4.31
N LEU A 220 -13.62 -1.79 3.29
CA LEU A 220 -14.19 -3.14 3.23
C LEU A 220 -13.11 -4.23 3.10
N GLU A 221 -12.03 -3.95 2.38
CA GLU A 221 -10.92 -4.88 2.14
C GLU A 221 -9.89 -4.92 3.29
N SER A 222 -9.95 -3.99 4.25
CA SER A 222 -8.93 -3.83 5.29
C SER A 222 -9.21 -4.65 6.55
N ASP A 223 -8.31 -5.58 6.89
CA ASP A 223 -8.27 -6.30 8.17
C ASP A 223 -8.12 -5.34 9.33
N ARG A 224 -7.28 -4.33 9.14
CA ARG A 224 -7.07 -3.29 10.13
C ARG A 224 -8.37 -2.54 10.44
N ALA A 225 -9.09 -2.08 9.42
CA ALA A 225 -10.36 -1.36 9.60
C ALA A 225 -11.41 -2.25 10.27
N HIS A 226 -11.52 -3.51 9.84
CA HIS A 226 -12.43 -4.48 10.44
C HIS A 226 -12.14 -4.70 11.92
N SER A 227 -10.89 -4.99 12.30
CA SER A 227 -10.51 -5.18 13.70
C SER A 227 -10.84 -3.98 14.57
N ASP A 228 -10.66 -2.76 14.06
CA ASP A 228 -11.02 -1.54 14.80
C ASP A 228 -12.51 -1.36 14.97
N ILE A 229 -13.30 -1.62 13.93
CA ILE A 229 -14.76 -1.55 14.03
C ILE A 229 -15.28 -2.61 15.01
N THR A 230 -14.76 -3.84 14.94
CA THR A 230 -15.09 -4.91 15.90
C THR A 230 -14.70 -4.52 17.31
N ALA A 231 -13.47 -4.04 17.53
CA ALA A 231 -13.00 -3.61 18.83
C ALA A 231 -13.88 -2.49 19.39
N ASN A 232 -14.18 -1.46 18.58
CA ASN A 232 -15.05 -0.37 19.02
C ASN A 232 -16.42 -0.89 19.44
N GLN A 233 -17.05 -1.80 18.66
CA GLN A 233 -18.33 -2.41 19.05
C GLN A 233 -18.27 -3.22 20.34
N LEU A 234 -17.15 -3.91 20.61
CA LEU A 234 -16.98 -4.72 21.82
C LEU A 234 -16.69 -3.88 23.07
N TYR A 235 -16.07 -2.71 22.90
CA TYR A 235 -15.65 -1.83 24.01
C TYR A 235 -16.61 -0.67 24.28
N LEU A 236 -17.78 -0.62 23.62
CA LEU A 236 -18.84 0.30 24.05
C LEU A 236 -19.37 -0.16 25.41
N GLU A 237 -19.27 0.70 26.41
CA GLU A 237 -19.80 0.43 27.76
C GLU A 237 -21.15 1.13 27.97
N GLY A 238 -22.13 0.41 28.53
CA GLY A 238 -23.44 0.97 28.88
C GLY A 238 -24.20 1.57 27.69
N ASP A 239 -24.53 2.86 27.79
CA ASP A 239 -25.25 3.63 26.76
C ASP A 239 -24.31 4.39 25.80
N GLU A 240 -23.03 4.00 25.73
CA GLU A 240 -22.08 4.63 24.81
C GLU A 240 -22.49 4.44 23.34
N ASN A 241 -22.44 5.53 22.60
CA ASN A 241 -22.71 5.52 21.17
C ASN A 241 -21.43 5.18 20.39
N PHE A 242 -21.59 4.37 19.35
CA PHE A 242 -20.54 4.13 18.36
C PHE A 242 -19.99 5.46 17.83
N ASN A 243 -18.67 5.65 17.92
CA ASN A 243 -18.03 6.96 17.72
C ASN A 243 -16.83 6.95 16.76
N LEU A 244 -16.62 5.86 15.99
CA LEU A 244 -15.59 5.87 14.95
C LEU A 244 -15.96 6.83 13.82
N GLN A 245 -14.94 7.50 13.30
CA GLN A 245 -15.06 8.44 12.20
C GLN A 245 -14.04 8.11 11.12
N ILE A 246 -14.29 8.57 9.90
CA ILE A 246 -13.36 8.50 8.77
C ILE A 246 -12.72 9.87 8.61
N ALA A 247 -11.40 9.92 8.70
CA ALA A 247 -10.63 11.08 8.28
C ALA A 247 -10.43 11.01 6.77
N VAL A 248 -10.77 12.10 6.08
CA VAL A 248 -10.51 12.31 4.66
C VAL A 248 -9.47 13.42 4.60
N ARG A 249 -8.26 13.10 4.13
CA ARG A 249 -7.10 14.00 4.14
C ARG A 249 -6.60 14.20 2.72
N GLU A 250 -6.10 15.39 2.41
CA GLU A 250 -5.45 15.63 1.13
C GLU A 250 -4.33 14.62 0.88
N TRP A 251 -4.24 14.10 -0.34
CA TRP A 251 -3.10 13.29 -0.75
C TRP A 251 -1.86 14.17 -0.92
N CYS A 252 -0.81 13.89 -0.17
CA CYS A 252 0.45 14.61 -0.26
C CYS A 252 1.50 13.78 -1.00
N SER A 253 1.81 14.16 -2.24
CA SER A 253 2.81 13.47 -3.08
C SER A 253 4.26 13.67 -2.62
N ASP A 254 4.51 14.61 -1.70
CA ASP A 254 5.81 14.80 -1.06
C ASP A 254 6.06 13.79 0.08
N VAL A 255 5.03 13.10 0.57
CA VAL A 255 5.18 12.07 1.60
C VAL A 255 5.64 10.77 0.94
N ASP A 256 6.90 10.44 1.16
CA ASP A 256 7.49 9.15 0.80
C ASP A 256 7.31 8.17 1.97
N SER A 257 6.55 7.10 1.75
CA SER A 257 6.28 6.08 2.78
C SER A 257 7.53 5.33 3.23
N ASP A 258 8.56 5.28 2.40
CA ASP A 258 9.84 4.64 2.73
C ASP A 258 10.73 5.53 3.63
N TRP A 259 10.40 6.82 3.73
CA TRP A 259 11.00 7.79 4.64
C TRP A 259 10.07 8.15 5.81
N GLU A 260 9.21 7.20 6.19
CA GLU A 260 8.43 7.26 7.44
C GLU A 260 9.25 6.74 8.63
N PHE A 261 9.13 7.44 9.77
CA PHE A 261 9.81 7.13 11.02
C PHE A 261 8.83 7.18 12.19
N ARG A 262 9.02 6.32 13.19
CA ARG A 262 8.20 6.27 14.40
C ARG A 262 9.02 6.70 15.61
N LEU A 263 8.57 7.76 16.27
CA LEU A 263 9.10 8.21 17.55
C LEU A 263 8.25 7.63 18.69
N PHE A 264 8.92 7.12 19.71
CA PHE A 264 8.34 6.65 20.96
C PHE A 264 8.49 7.74 22.03
N VAL A 265 7.40 8.00 22.74
CA VAL A 265 7.34 8.98 23.83
C VAL A 265 6.81 8.30 25.08
N VAL A 266 7.56 8.40 26.17
CA VAL A 266 7.22 7.84 27.49
C VAL A 266 7.40 8.91 28.54
N ASP A 267 6.41 9.06 29.41
CA ASP A 267 6.36 10.10 30.43
C ASP A 267 6.64 11.51 29.89
N GLY A 268 6.18 11.77 28.66
CA GLY A 268 6.37 13.03 27.94
C GLY A 268 7.77 13.26 27.41
N LYS A 269 8.64 12.24 27.38
CA LYS A 269 10.01 12.29 26.85
C LYS A 269 10.17 11.39 25.63
N SER A 270 10.86 11.87 24.59
CA SER A 270 11.25 11.03 23.46
C SER A 270 12.30 10.00 23.89
N THR A 271 12.00 8.70 23.77
CA THR A 271 12.88 7.61 24.21
C THR A 271 13.55 6.89 23.05
N ALA A 272 12.86 6.75 21.92
CA ALA A 272 13.39 6.03 20.78
C ALA A 272 12.80 6.51 19.46
N LEU A 273 13.55 6.30 18.38
CA LEU A 273 13.13 6.55 17.00
C LEU A 273 13.49 5.32 16.16
N THR A 274 12.63 4.97 15.21
CA THR A 274 12.93 3.88 14.26
C THR A 274 12.36 4.17 12.88
N ILE A 275 12.95 3.58 11.84
CA ILE A 275 12.31 3.51 10.52
C ILE A 275 10.99 2.74 10.63
N TYR A 276 9.93 3.25 10.01
CA TYR A 276 8.59 2.65 10.07
C TYR A 276 8.54 1.33 9.28
N ASN A 277 9.02 1.35 8.04
CA ASN A 277 9.16 0.16 7.22
C ASN A 277 10.51 -0.51 7.49
N ASP A 278 10.53 -1.43 8.44
CA ASP A 278 11.74 -2.14 8.85
C ASP A 278 12.26 -3.17 7.83
N PHE A 279 11.58 -3.39 6.71
CA PHE A 279 12.13 -4.11 5.55
C PHE A 279 12.92 -3.22 4.60
N TYR A 280 12.72 -1.91 4.66
CA TYR A 280 13.30 -1.00 3.71
C TYR A 280 14.74 -0.62 4.09
N TYR A 281 15.59 -0.53 3.07
CA TYR A 281 16.95 -0.03 3.18
C TYR A 281 17.20 1.03 2.12
N ASP A 282 17.66 2.20 2.56
CA ASP A 282 18.17 3.26 1.71
C ASP A 282 19.46 3.82 2.30
N ALA A 283 20.53 3.79 1.51
CA ALA A 283 21.83 4.32 1.91
C ALA A 283 21.77 5.81 2.26
N ARG A 284 20.84 6.57 1.65
CA ARG A 284 20.62 8.00 1.94
C ARG A 284 20.05 8.21 3.36
N ILE A 285 19.18 7.32 3.83
CA ILE A 285 18.67 7.36 5.22
C ILE A 285 19.83 7.12 6.20
N VAL A 286 20.68 6.13 5.92
CA VAL A 286 21.86 5.82 6.75
C VAL A 286 22.83 7.00 6.77
N ALA A 287 23.11 7.60 5.62
CA ALA A 287 24.03 8.73 5.49
C ALA A 287 23.51 10.02 6.14
N ASN A 288 22.20 10.18 6.30
CA ASN A 288 21.56 11.38 6.86
C ASN A 288 20.87 11.11 8.20
N LYS A 289 21.23 10.04 8.90
CA LYS A 289 20.57 9.57 10.12
C LYS A 289 20.48 10.67 11.18
N GLU A 290 21.58 11.38 11.43
CA GLU A 290 21.64 12.43 12.44
C GLU A 290 20.78 13.65 12.05
N ALA A 291 20.76 14.02 10.76
CA ALA A 291 19.96 15.13 10.26
C ALA A 291 18.45 14.83 10.36
N ILE A 292 18.04 13.62 9.96
CA ILE A 292 16.66 13.12 10.09
C ILE A 292 16.21 13.17 11.55
N GLN A 293 17.04 12.65 12.46
CA GLN A 293 16.77 12.66 13.89
C GLN A 293 16.57 14.07 14.42
N ALA A 294 17.48 15.00 14.09
CA ALA A 294 17.41 16.38 14.54
C ALA A 294 16.12 17.07 14.05
N GLN A 295 15.73 16.86 12.78
CA GLN A 295 14.51 17.41 12.21
C GLN A 295 13.25 16.92 12.93
N ILE A 296 13.14 15.60 13.12
CA ILE A 296 11.99 14.97 13.77
C ILE A 296 11.87 15.45 15.21
N LEU A 297 12.96 15.45 15.98
CA LEU A 297 12.94 15.91 17.37
C LEU A 297 12.62 17.40 17.48
N SER A 298 13.14 18.22 16.57
CA SER A 298 12.81 19.65 16.52
C SER A 298 11.33 19.89 16.24
N LEU A 299 10.74 19.14 15.29
CA LEU A 299 9.31 19.25 15.00
C LEU A 299 8.47 18.74 16.19
N TRP A 300 8.84 17.61 16.77
CA TRP A 300 8.16 17.05 17.94
C TRP A 300 8.12 18.04 19.10
N GLU A 301 9.24 18.68 19.45
CA GLU A 301 9.28 19.66 20.55
C GLU A 301 8.31 20.84 20.31
N LYS A 302 8.14 21.27 19.05
CA LYS A 302 7.19 22.34 18.69
C LYS A 302 5.73 21.92 18.88
N VAL A 303 5.40 20.65 18.65
CA VAL A 303 4.00 20.18 18.61
C VAL A 303 3.58 19.39 19.84
N ARG A 304 4.51 18.92 20.69
CA ARG A 304 4.19 18.05 21.82
C ARG A 304 3.21 18.67 22.82
N HIS A 305 3.15 20.01 22.88
CA HIS A 305 2.19 20.74 23.71
C HIS A 305 0.75 20.71 23.19
N SER A 306 0.55 20.36 21.92
CA SER A 306 -0.77 20.17 21.30
C SER A 306 -1.35 18.78 21.57
N ILE A 307 -0.55 17.84 22.07
CA ILE A 307 -1.02 16.53 22.52
C ILE A 307 -1.59 16.68 23.92
N ASP A 308 -2.70 15.99 24.20
CA ASP A 308 -3.37 16.06 25.51
C ASP A 308 -2.37 15.76 26.64
N LYS A 309 -2.34 16.63 27.66
CA LYS A 309 -1.38 16.53 28.78
C LYS A 309 -1.51 15.23 29.59
N LYS A 310 -2.65 14.53 29.48
CA LYS A 310 -2.88 13.21 30.08
C LYS A 310 -2.24 12.09 29.26
N THR A 311 -2.02 12.30 27.97
CA THR A 311 -1.39 11.34 27.05
C THR A 311 0.12 11.47 27.14
N LYS A 312 0.69 10.90 28.20
CA LYS A 312 2.15 10.93 28.44
C LYS A 312 2.93 9.88 27.64
N ASN A 313 2.25 8.80 27.28
CA ASN A 313 2.83 7.67 26.56
C ASN A 313 2.14 7.56 25.21
N TYR A 314 2.88 7.76 24.12
CA TYR A 314 2.37 7.57 22.76
C TYR A 314 3.50 7.24 21.78
N CYS A 315 3.12 6.81 20.58
CA CYS A 315 4.01 6.84 19.42
C CYS A 315 3.53 7.92 18.46
N ILE A 316 4.44 8.56 17.75
CA ILE A 316 4.10 9.53 16.70
C ILE A 316 4.93 9.21 15.45
N ASP A 317 4.22 9.09 14.33
CA ASP A 317 4.77 8.76 13.03
C ASP A 317 5.04 10.07 12.27
N PHE A 318 6.24 10.18 11.72
CA PHE A 318 6.70 11.30 10.90
C PHE A 318 7.09 10.80 9.51
N ALA A 319 7.02 11.68 8.52
CA ALA A 319 7.69 11.46 7.23
C ALA A 319 8.66 12.61 6.97
N VAL A 320 9.86 12.30 6.48
CA VAL A 320 10.85 13.30 6.08
C VAL A 320 11.04 13.21 4.57
N THR A 321 11.03 14.34 3.86
CA THR A 321 11.29 14.28 2.41
C THR A 321 12.74 13.83 2.17
N PRO A 322 13.03 13.07 1.08
CA PRO A 322 14.41 12.70 0.76
C PRO A 322 15.36 13.89 0.56
N SER A 323 14.83 15.08 0.25
CA SER A 323 15.58 16.35 0.17
C SER A 323 15.93 16.95 1.54
N LEU A 324 15.37 16.41 2.63
CA LEU A 324 15.44 16.97 3.99
C LEU A 324 14.90 18.40 4.09
N GLU A 325 13.99 18.81 3.21
CA GLU A 325 13.40 20.15 3.24
C GLU A 325 12.15 20.22 4.11
N LYS A 326 11.39 19.12 4.17
CA LYS A 326 10.11 19.07 4.89
C LYS A 326 10.03 17.85 5.80
N THR A 327 9.35 18.03 6.93
CA THR A 327 8.96 16.96 7.84
C THR A 327 7.46 17.06 8.10
N PHE A 328 6.76 15.95 7.95
CA PHE A 328 5.31 15.83 8.14
C PHE A 328 5.01 15.00 9.39
N ILE A 329 3.92 15.33 10.08
CA ILE A 329 3.32 14.46 11.10
C ILE A 329 2.26 13.63 10.40
N ILE A 330 2.38 12.30 10.50
CA ILE A 330 1.49 11.35 9.85
C ILE A 330 0.36 10.94 10.79
N GLU A 331 0.72 10.46 11.99
CA GLU A 331 -0.20 9.83 12.92
C GLU A 331 0.31 9.88 14.36
N VAL A 332 -0.59 10.05 15.33
CA VAL A 332 -0.31 9.81 16.75
C VAL A 332 -1.04 8.53 17.14
N ASN A 333 -0.31 7.58 17.70
CA ASN A 333 -0.77 6.26 18.10
C ASN A 333 -0.61 6.07 19.62
N ASN A 334 -1.41 5.19 20.21
CA ASN A 334 -1.19 4.78 21.60
C ASN A 334 0.15 4.03 21.76
N PHE A 335 0.84 4.21 22.89
CA PHE A 335 2.18 3.65 23.15
C PHE A 335 2.24 2.13 23.30
N LEU A 336 1.09 1.49 23.51
CA LEU A 336 1.04 0.08 23.91
C LEU A 336 1.56 -0.83 22.81
N ALA A 337 2.84 -1.24 22.86
CA ALA A 337 3.28 -2.42 22.13
C ALA A 337 2.63 -3.67 22.79
N PRO A 338 2.10 -4.63 22.02
CA PRO A 338 2.29 -4.80 20.57
C PRO A 338 1.27 -4.09 19.67
N ILE A 339 0.33 -3.30 20.20
CA ILE A 339 -0.70 -2.59 19.39
C ILE A 339 -0.03 -1.62 18.42
N ALA A 340 0.96 -0.85 18.89
CA ALA A 340 1.86 -0.11 18.01
C ALA A 340 3.06 -0.98 17.64
N GLY A 341 3.27 -1.17 16.34
CA GLY A 341 4.49 -1.82 15.82
C GLY A 341 5.76 -1.11 16.32
N SER A 342 6.74 -1.90 16.76
CA SER A 342 7.98 -1.42 17.37
C SER A 342 9.13 -1.19 16.37
N GLY A 343 8.89 -1.39 15.07
CA GLY A 343 9.89 -1.28 14.01
C GLY A 343 11.10 -2.17 14.29
N LEU A 344 12.31 -1.59 14.28
CA LEU A 344 13.56 -2.32 14.54
C LEU A 344 13.84 -2.59 16.03
N PHE A 345 12.91 -2.28 16.93
CA PHE A 345 12.96 -2.70 18.33
C PHE A 345 12.19 -4.00 18.49
N LYS A 346 12.81 -5.02 19.07
CA LYS A 346 12.23 -6.34 19.33
C LYS A 346 11.58 -6.33 20.71
N TYR A 347 10.29 -6.03 20.81
CA TYR A 347 9.59 -5.86 22.11
C TYR A 347 9.57 -7.11 23.00
N ASN A 348 9.80 -8.30 22.42
CA ASN A 348 9.98 -9.55 23.16
C ASN A 348 11.37 -9.66 23.83
N LYS A 349 12.34 -8.81 23.46
CA LYS A 349 13.64 -8.68 24.12
C LYS A 349 13.57 -7.62 25.22
N MET A 350 13.98 -7.98 26.42
CA MET A 350 13.89 -7.11 27.60
C MET A 350 14.72 -5.83 27.42
N GLU A 351 15.87 -5.92 26.74
CA GLU A 351 16.78 -4.81 26.48
C GLU A 351 16.11 -3.74 25.61
N ASP A 352 15.40 -4.17 24.57
CA ASP A 352 14.69 -3.27 23.66
C ASP A 352 13.47 -2.64 24.32
N ARG A 353 12.74 -3.40 25.17
CA ARG A 353 11.65 -2.83 25.98
C ARG A 353 12.17 -1.73 26.91
N LYS A 354 13.26 -2.00 27.63
CA LYS A 354 13.90 -0.99 28.49
C LYS A 354 14.36 0.23 27.69
N LEU A 355 14.88 0.05 26.48
CA LEU A 355 15.24 1.20 25.62
C LEU A 355 14.03 2.05 25.22
N LEU A 356 12.90 1.40 24.88
CA LEU A 356 11.66 2.09 24.52
C LEU A 356 11.03 2.81 25.73
N GLU A 357 11.14 2.26 26.94
CA GLU A 357 10.49 2.77 28.15
C GLU A 357 11.35 3.77 28.95
N GLU A 358 12.64 3.48 29.12
CA GLU A 358 13.52 4.13 30.10
C GLU A 358 14.86 4.60 29.50
N GLY A 359 15.25 4.04 28.35
CA GLY A 359 16.60 4.16 27.84
C GLY A 359 17.02 5.58 27.44
N PRO A 360 18.34 5.83 27.33
CA PRO A 360 18.81 7.00 26.61
C PRO A 360 18.27 6.97 25.18
N PHE A 361 18.03 8.15 24.60
CA PHE A 361 17.45 8.25 23.27
C PHE A 361 18.18 7.37 22.25
N SER A 362 17.45 6.51 21.54
CA SER A 362 18.02 5.57 20.57
C SER A 362 17.36 5.69 19.20
N PHE A 363 18.14 5.83 18.13
CA PHE A 363 17.64 5.82 16.76
C PHE A 363 18.13 4.59 15.98
N ARG A 364 17.19 3.75 15.50
CA ARG A 364 17.48 2.57 14.67
C ARG A 364 16.93 2.70 13.25
N VAL A 365 17.82 2.51 12.28
CA VAL A 365 17.51 2.34 10.85
C VAL A 365 18.16 1.06 10.36
N ARG A 366 17.65 0.49 9.26
CA ARG A 366 18.28 -0.69 8.65
C ARG A 366 19.58 -0.26 7.98
N THR A 367 20.68 -0.95 8.27
CA THR A 367 22.03 -0.57 7.82
C THR A 367 22.52 -1.36 6.59
N ALA A 368 21.78 -2.40 6.19
CA ALA A 368 22.07 -3.20 5.01
C ALA A 368 20.78 -3.65 4.29
N PRO A 369 20.81 -3.84 2.96
CA PRO A 369 19.67 -4.39 2.22
C PRO A 369 19.28 -5.78 2.71
N LEU A 370 18.02 -6.16 2.49
CA LEU A 370 17.59 -7.55 2.61
C LEU A 370 18.31 -8.43 1.59
N VAL A 371 18.62 -9.66 1.99
CA VAL A 371 19.26 -10.66 1.13
C VAL A 371 18.21 -11.48 0.37
N ALA A 372 17.00 -11.58 0.90
CA ALA A 372 15.88 -12.30 0.33
C ALA A 372 14.55 -11.59 0.66
N LEU A 373 13.49 -11.94 -0.07
CA LEU A 373 12.11 -11.49 0.23
C LEU A 373 11.54 -12.13 1.50
N GLU A 374 12.23 -13.14 2.02
CA GLU A 374 11.90 -13.87 3.24
C GLU A 374 13.01 -13.64 4.25
N GLU A 375 12.63 -13.23 5.45
CA GLU A 375 13.55 -13.08 6.57
C GLU A 375 12.98 -13.89 7.73
N GLU A 376 13.70 -14.92 8.16
CA GLU A 376 13.39 -15.60 9.42
C GLU A 376 13.75 -14.67 10.57
N ILE A 377 12.73 -14.26 11.32
CA ILE A 377 12.88 -13.39 12.48
C ILE A 377 12.73 -14.27 13.72
N GLU A 378 13.81 -14.40 14.47
CA GLU A 378 13.86 -15.10 15.76
C GLU A 378 12.67 -14.72 16.67
N GLY A 379 11.87 -15.71 17.04
CA GLY A 379 10.70 -15.56 17.92
C GLY A 379 9.45 -14.97 17.26
N VAL A 380 9.50 -14.63 15.96
CA VAL A 380 8.35 -14.13 15.18
C VAL A 380 7.98 -15.10 14.05
N GLY A 381 8.96 -15.81 13.49
CA GLY A 381 8.80 -16.74 12.37
C GLY A 381 9.29 -16.14 11.05
N ILE A 382 8.84 -16.69 9.93
CA ILE A 382 9.21 -16.22 8.60
C ILE A 382 8.37 -14.99 8.26
N ARG A 383 9.01 -13.86 8.06
CA ARG A 383 8.39 -12.66 7.52
C ARG A 383 8.67 -12.62 6.03
N THR A 384 7.63 -12.76 5.23
CA THR A 384 7.70 -12.77 3.75
C THR A 384 6.67 -11.79 3.20
N LEU A 385 6.91 -11.29 1.99
CA LEU A 385 5.84 -10.70 1.19
C LEU A 385 4.72 -11.74 1.01
N HIS A 386 3.48 -11.27 0.86
CA HIS A 386 2.33 -12.15 0.67
C HIS A 386 2.61 -13.20 -0.44
N PRO A 387 2.59 -14.52 -0.16
CA PRO A 387 3.09 -15.52 -1.11
C PRO A 387 2.44 -15.47 -2.51
N PRO A 388 1.11 -15.24 -2.63
CA PRO A 388 0.49 -14.99 -3.94
C PRO A 388 1.09 -13.81 -4.71
N LEU A 389 1.48 -12.74 -4.01
CA LEU A 389 2.13 -11.58 -4.64
C LEU A 389 3.52 -11.95 -5.15
N VAL A 390 4.31 -12.67 -4.36
CA VAL A 390 5.64 -13.16 -4.77
C VAL A 390 5.52 -14.07 -6.00
N ALA A 391 4.53 -14.97 -6.01
CA ALA A 391 4.27 -15.86 -7.15
C ALA A 391 3.91 -15.07 -8.42
N MET A 392 3.04 -14.06 -8.31
CA MET A 392 2.68 -13.17 -9.41
C MET A 392 3.91 -12.43 -9.97
N MET A 393 4.73 -11.84 -9.11
CA MET A 393 5.93 -11.10 -9.52
C MET A 393 6.94 -12.00 -10.22
N LYS A 394 7.16 -13.21 -9.69
CA LYS A 394 8.01 -14.23 -10.31
C LYS A 394 7.49 -14.63 -11.70
N ALA A 395 6.17 -14.84 -11.84
CA ALA A 395 5.56 -15.19 -13.12
C ALA A 395 5.77 -14.09 -14.19
N GLU A 396 5.58 -12.83 -13.83
CA GLU A 396 5.83 -11.69 -14.73
C GLU A 396 7.30 -11.60 -15.17
N ARG A 397 8.24 -11.74 -14.21
CA ARG A 397 9.68 -11.73 -14.51
C ARG A 397 10.09 -12.88 -15.44
N LEU A 398 9.51 -14.07 -15.25
CA LEU A 398 9.74 -15.22 -16.15
C LEU A 398 9.16 -14.99 -17.55
N ALA A 399 7.98 -14.37 -17.65
CA ALA A 399 7.38 -14.01 -18.93
C ALA A 399 8.27 -13.03 -19.72
N MET A 400 8.84 -12.03 -19.04
CA MET A 400 9.82 -11.11 -19.65
C MET A 400 11.09 -11.83 -20.12
N ALA A 401 11.66 -12.70 -19.29
CA ALA A 401 12.87 -13.45 -19.64
C ALA A 401 12.65 -14.29 -20.90
N ARG A 402 11.50 -14.99 -20.99
CA ARG A 402 11.11 -15.76 -22.19
C ARG A 402 10.95 -14.87 -23.42
N LYS A 403 10.34 -13.70 -23.28
CA LYS A 403 10.17 -12.73 -24.38
C LYS A 403 11.52 -12.23 -24.90
N LYS A 404 12.46 -11.93 -23.99
CA LYS A 404 13.83 -11.51 -24.33
C LYS A 404 14.60 -12.61 -25.06
N GLN A 405 14.58 -13.85 -24.54
CA GLN A 405 15.21 -15.01 -25.21
C GLN A 405 14.66 -15.24 -26.63
N LYS A 406 13.33 -15.12 -26.82
CA LYS A 406 12.71 -15.22 -28.15
C LYS A 406 13.19 -14.11 -29.09
N GLN A 407 13.35 -12.89 -28.59
CA GLN A 407 13.86 -11.75 -29.37
C GLN A 407 15.33 -11.95 -29.75
N GLU A 408 16.17 -12.39 -28.82
CA GLU A 408 17.59 -12.70 -29.05
C GLU A 408 17.76 -13.86 -30.04
N HIS A 409 16.95 -14.93 -29.92
CA HIS A 409 16.96 -16.03 -30.86
C HIS A 409 16.53 -15.57 -32.26
N LYS A 410 15.48 -14.76 -32.37
CA LYS A 410 15.03 -14.19 -33.67
C LYS A 410 16.10 -13.29 -34.29
N ALA A 411 16.78 -12.47 -33.49
CA ALA A 411 17.88 -11.63 -33.96
C ALA A 411 19.07 -12.46 -34.46
N THR A 412 19.44 -13.52 -33.72
CA THR A 412 20.52 -14.44 -34.10
C THR A 412 20.21 -15.18 -35.40
N VAL A 413 18.97 -15.68 -35.55
CA VAL A 413 18.51 -16.35 -36.78
C VAL A 413 18.52 -15.38 -37.97
N ALA A 414 18.12 -14.12 -37.77
CA ALA A 414 18.16 -13.11 -38.83
C ALA A 414 19.60 -12.77 -39.28
N THR A 415 20.58 -12.74 -38.37
CA THR A 415 21.99 -12.49 -38.72
C THR A 415 22.69 -13.68 -39.38
N CYS A 416 22.20 -14.89 -39.18
CA CYS A 416 22.78 -16.12 -39.74
C CYS A 416 22.23 -16.50 -41.12
N GLN A 417 21.26 -15.78 -41.67
CA GLN A 417 20.84 -15.99 -43.06
C GLN A 417 21.91 -15.39 -43.99
N PRO A 418 22.67 -16.21 -44.73
CA PRO A 418 23.69 -15.71 -45.64
C PRO A 418 23.05 -14.84 -46.71
N ASP A 419 23.71 -13.73 -47.08
CA ASP A 419 23.29 -12.84 -48.17
C ASP A 419 23.15 -13.64 -49.47
N ALA A 420 21.91 -14.08 -49.75
CA ALA A 420 21.55 -14.82 -50.96
C ALA A 420 21.62 -13.96 -52.24
N SER A 421 22.16 -12.74 -52.16
CA SER A 421 22.30 -11.78 -53.26
C SER A 421 23.69 -11.77 -53.91
N SER A 422 24.63 -12.64 -53.50
CA SER A 422 25.94 -12.78 -54.17
C SER A 422 25.97 -13.88 -55.24
N SER A 423 24.87 -14.07 -55.99
CA SER A 423 24.91 -14.80 -57.27
C SER A 423 25.67 -13.99 -58.32
N SER A 424 27.00 -13.98 -58.16
CA SER A 424 27.98 -13.66 -59.17
C SER A 424 27.59 -14.34 -60.48
N SER A 425 27.25 -13.51 -61.48
CA SER A 425 27.15 -13.89 -62.88
C SER A 425 28.44 -14.59 -63.32
N CYS A 426 28.45 -15.92 -63.27
CA CYS A 426 29.46 -16.72 -63.93
C CYS A 426 29.12 -16.69 -65.43
N SER A 427 29.64 -15.67 -66.12
CA SER A 427 29.61 -15.60 -67.58
C SER A 427 30.57 -16.67 -68.10
N VAL A 428 30.02 -17.75 -68.65
CA VAL A 428 30.76 -18.77 -69.38
C VAL A 428 31.18 -18.17 -70.73
N MET A 429 32.50 -18.10 -70.98
CA MET A 429 33.09 -18.01 -72.32
C MET A 429 33.86 -19.30 -72.58
#